data_AF-A0A844FKD6-F1
#
_entry.id   AF-A0A844FKD6-F1
#
_cell.length_a   1.000
_cell.length_b   1.000
_cell.length_c   1.000
_cell.angle_alpha   90.00
_cell.angle_beta   90.00
_cell.angle_gamma   90.00
#
_symmetry.space_group_name_H-M   'P 1'
#
loop_
_entity.id
_entity.type
_entity.pdbx_description
1 polymer ?
#
loop_
_entity_poly.entity_id
_entity_poly.type
_entity_poly.pdbx_seq_one_letter_code
_entity_poly.pdbx_strand_id
1 'polypeptide(L)'
;MHESDELTYTLYLMRSVLRDCIDKLDFPPNREAFLLYYGISSKQSDEIDKLFLDILRQKDKISFTDFKQILNEKLDTDFDSQIVKAMLQAYKDYQPLAISKIIE
;
A
#
# COMPACT_ATOMS: atom_id res chain seq x y z
N MET A 1 24.12 21.23 -9.71
CA MET A 1 23.02 20.35 -9.28
C MET A 1 22.71 19.46 -10.47
N HIS A 2 22.85 18.15 -10.35
CA HIS A 2 22.60 17.27 -11.49
C HIS A 2 21.08 17.25 -11.77
N GLU A 3 20.64 17.24 -13.03
CA GLU A 3 19.21 17.28 -13.40
C GLU A 3 18.37 16.19 -12.69
N SER A 4 18.98 15.05 -12.38
CA SER A 4 18.39 13.96 -11.58
C SER A 4 17.97 14.39 -10.17
N ASP A 5 18.74 15.28 -9.53
CA ASP A 5 18.45 15.76 -8.17
C ASP A 5 17.27 16.73 -8.18
N GLU A 6 17.19 17.58 -9.22
CA GLU A 6 16.11 18.55 -9.40
C GLU A 6 14.77 17.87 -9.70
N LEU A 7 14.77 16.86 -10.57
CA LEU A 7 13.58 16.06 -10.85
C LEU A 7 13.10 15.33 -9.58
N THR A 8 14.02 14.70 -8.85
CA THR A 8 13.70 13.97 -7.61
C THR A 8 13.08 14.90 -6.58
N TYR A 9 13.66 16.09 -6.39
CA TYR A 9 13.13 17.10 -5.48
C TYR A 9 11.74 17.60 -5.92
N THR A 10 11.54 17.84 -7.22
CA THR A 10 10.26 18.27 -7.77
C THR A 10 9.16 17.22 -7.54
N LEU A 11 9.45 15.94 -7.80
CA LEU A 11 8.52 14.84 -7.56
C LEU A 11 8.20 14.68 -6.07
N TYR A 12 9.18 14.87 -5.20
CA TYR A 12 8.98 14.89 -3.75
C TYR A 12 8.02 16.01 -3.32
N LEU A 13 8.19 17.22 -3.84
CA LEU A 13 7.30 18.35 -3.56
C LEU A 13 5.88 18.07 -4.06
N MET A 14 5.72 17.56 -5.27
CA MET A 14 4.40 17.18 -5.82
C MET A 14 3.69 16.16 -4.94
N ARG A 15 4.39 15.09 -4.52
CA ARG A 15 3.83 14.10 -3.60
C ARG A 15 3.41 14.72 -2.26
N SER A 16 4.21 15.62 -1.72
CA SER A 16 3.91 16.29 -0.45
C SER A 16 2.65 17.15 -0.53
N VAL A 17 2.50 17.94 -1.61
CA VAL A 17 1.27 18.72 -1.86
C VAL A 17 0.05 17.80 -2.01
N LEU A 18 0.19 16.69 -2.74
CA LEU A 18 -0.89 15.73 -2.90
C LEU A 18 -1.29 15.07 -1.58
N ARG A 19 -0.34 14.78 -0.70
CA ARG A 19 -0.62 14.28 0.66
C ARG A 19 -1.41 15.30 1.48
N ASP A 20 -0.98 16.56 1.48
CA ASP A 20 -1.70 17.63 2.18
C ASP A 20 -3.14 17.79 1.65
N CYS A 21 -3.35 17.59 0.33
CA CYS A 21 -4.69 17.60 -0.26
C CYS A 21 -5.54 16.41 0.20
N ILE A 22 -4.96 15.21 0.34
CA ILE A 22 -5.67 14.04 0.88
C ILE A 22 -6.22 14.36 2.27
N ASP A 23 -5.37 14.91 3.15
CA ASP A 23 -5.74 15.24 4.53
C ASP A 23 -6.78 16.37 4.60
N LYS A 24 -6.61 17.43 3.80
CA LYS A 24 -7.51 18.61 3.82
C LYS A 24 -8.88 18.35 3.23
N LEU A 25 -8.97 17.46 2.25
CA LEU A 25 -10.21 17.17 1.52
C LEU A 25 -10.96 15.97 2.08
N ASP A 26 -10.48 15.37 3.18
CA ASP A 26 -11.02 14.14 3.76
C ASP A 26 -11.18 13.06 2.67
N PHE A 27 -10.12 12.90 1.88
CA PHE A 27 -10.17 12.03 0.71
C PHE A 27 -10.39 10.58 1.17
N PRO A 28 -11.27 9.82 0.51
CA PRO A 28 -11.62 8.49 0.98
C PRO A 28 -10.37 7.60 1.04
N PRO A 29 -10.25 6.74 2.07
CA PRO A 29 -9.12 5.83 2.21
C PRO A 29 -9.24 4.72 1.16
N ASN A 30 -8.74 4.99 -0.05
CA ASN A 30 -8.69 4.09 -1.18
C ASN A 30 -7.24 3.73 -1.52
N ARG A 31 -7.07 2.77 -2.45
CA ARG A 31 -5.77 2.27 -2.90
C ARG A 31 -4.83 3.40 -3.33
N GLU A 32 -5.29 4.30 -4.18
CA GLU A 32 -4.47 5.38 -4.74
C GLU A 32 -3.99 6.34 -3.65
N ALA A 33 -4.88 6.72 -2.72
CA ALA A 33 -4.54 7.56 -1.58
C ALA A 33 -3.51 6.86 -0.68
N PHE A 34 -3.68 5.56 -0.39
CA PHE A 34 -2.72 4.79 0.40
C PHE A 34 -1.33 4.74 -0.27
N LEU A 35 -1.28 4.38 -1.56
CA LEU A 35 -0.02 4.28 -2.29
C LEU A 35 0.73 5.62 -2.29
N LEU A 36 0.01 6.72 -2.51
CA LEU A 36 0.59 8.06 -2.51
C LEU A 36 1.06 8.49 -1.11
N TYR A 37 0.23 8.28 -0.09
CA TYR A 37 0.50 8.72 1.28
C TYR A 37 1.73 8.04 1.86
N TYR A 38 1.87 6.73 1.65
CA TYR A 38 3.01 5.94 2.12
C TYR A 38 4.18 5.88 1.13
N GLY A 39 4.09 6.60 0.01
CA GLY A 39 5.17 6.67 -0.97
C GLY A 39 5.53 5.33 -1.60
N ILE A 40 4.54 4.46 -1.80
CA ILE A 40 4.70 3.14 -2.41
C ILE A 40 5.05 3.31 -3.88
N SER A 41 6.15 2.69 -4.31
CA SER A 41 6.57 2.69 -5.71
C SER A 41 5.65 1.83 -6.58
N SER A 42 5.66 2.06 -7.90
CA SER A 42 4.91 1.21 -8.85
C SER A 42 5.29 -0.27 -8.71
N LYS A 43 6.59 -0.58 -8.54
CA LYS A 43 7.05 -1.95 -8.35
C LYS A 43 6.48 -2.58 -7.08
N GLN A 44 6.48 -1.84 -5.97
CA GLN A 44 5.90 -2.31 -4.72
C GLN A 44 4.37 -2.49 -4.84
N SER A 45 3.69 -1.57 -5.54
CA SER A 45 2.26 -1.70 -5.84
C SER A 45 1.95 -2.99 -6.62
N ASP A 46 2.77 -3.33 -7.62
CA ASP A 46 2.62 -4.57 -8.38
C ASP A 46 2.83 -5.81 -7.50
N GLU A 47 3.78 -5.77 -6.57
CA GLU A 47 4.02 -6.86 -5.62
C GLU A 47 2.87 -7.02 -4.61
N ILE A 48 2.24 -5.92 -4.17
CA ILE A 48 1.01 -5.97 -3.36
C ILE A 48 -0.12 -6.65 -4.15
N ASP A 49 -0.32 -6.24 -5.40
CA ASP A 49 -1.38 -6.80 -6.25
C ASP A 49 -1.14 -8.30 -6.51
N LYS A 50 0.11 -8.71 -6.75
CA LYS A 50 0.49 -10.13 -6.86
C LYS A 50 0.22 -10.90 -5.57
N LEU A 51 0.56 -10.34 -4.41
CA LEU A 51 0.29 -10.97 -3.11
C LEU A 51 -1.20 -11.23 -2.91
N PHE A 52 -2.07 -10.27 -3.24
CA PHE A 52 -3.51 -10.48 -3.16
C PHE A 52 -4.00 -11.56 -4.14
N LEU A 53 -3.46 -11.61 -5.36
CA LEU A 53 -3.77 -12.69 -6.30
C LEU A 53 -3.33 -14.07 -5.80
N ASP A 54 -2.18 -14.15 -5.14
CA ASP A 54 -1.68 -15.40 -4.56
C ASP A 54 -2.57 -15.87 -3.41
N ILE A 55 -3.01 -14.95 -2.53
CA ILE A 55 -4.00 -15.23 -1.47
C ILE A 55 -5.32 -15.75 -2.06
N LEU A 56 -5.79 -15.17 -3.17
CA LEU A 56 -6.99 -15.64 -3.85
C LEU A 56 -6.87 -17.08 -4.35
N ARG A 57 -5.68 -17.48 -4.82
CA ARG A 57 -5.40 -18.83 -5.32
C ARG A 57 -5.28 -19.87 -4.21
N GLN A 58 -4.89 -19.46 -3.00
CA GLN A 58 -4.81 -20.37 -1.85
C GLN A 58 -6.21 -20.86 -1.45
N LYS A 59 -6.32 -22.13 -1.06
CA LYS A 59 -7.58 -22.68 -0.54
C LYS A 59 -7.88 -22.19 0.87
N ASP A 60 -6.83 -22.05 1.67
CA ASP A 60 -6.93 -21.72 3.09
C ASP A 60 -6.93 -20.22 3.34
N LYS A 61 -7.35 -19.84 4.55
CA LYS A 61 -7.25 -18.47 5.05
C LYS A 61 -5.85 -18.22 5.59
N ILE A 62 -5.43 -16.95 5.60
CA ILE A 62 -4.13 -16.51 6.12
C ILE A 62 -4.35 -15.63 7.37
N SER A 63 -3.52 -15.79 8.39
CA SER A 63 -3.58 -14.91 9.57
C SER A 63 -3.05 -13.51 9.23
N PHE A 64 -3.50 -12.49 9.96
CA PHE A 64 -3.03 -11.13 9.81
C PHE A 64 -1.53 -11.02 10.08
N THR A 65 -1.04 -11.78 11.06
CA THR A 65 0.39 -11.85 11.42
C THR A 65 1.23 -12.38 10.27
N ASP A 66 0.82 -13.51 9.67
CA ASP A 66 1.54 -14.11 8.53
C ASP A 66 1.46 -13.20 7.30
N PHE A 67 0.30 -12.62 7.04
CA PHE A 67 0.12 -11.66 5.94
C PHE A 67 1.07 -10.48 6.08
N LYS A 68 1.13 -9.85 7.26
CA LYS A 68 2.04 -8.74 7.55
C LYS A 68 3.49 -9.13 7.32
N GLN A 69 3.89 -10.31 7.81
CA GLN A 69 5.25 -10.79 7.64
C GLN A 69 5.61 -10.95 6.15
N ILE A 70 4.77 -11.65 5.39
CA ILE A 70 4.98 -11.87 3.94
C ILE A 70 5.00 -10.55 3.17
N LEU A 71 4.10 -9.61 3.52
CA LEU A 71 4.05 -8.29 2.92
C LEU A 71 5.37 -7.53 3.14
N ASN A 72 5.83 -7.45 4.38
CA ASN A 72 7.06 -6.75 4.74
C ASN A 72 8.29 -7.37 4.05
N GLU A 73 8.36 -8.71 4.00
CA GLU A 73 9.40 -9.45 3.28
C GLU A 73 9.38 -9.16 1.77
N LYS A 74 8.20 -9.15 1.14
CA LYS A 74 8.07 -8.90 -0.30
C LYS A 74 8.41 -7.46 -0.70
N LEU A 75 8.08 -6.49 0.17
CA LEU A 75 8.23 -5.08 -0.14
C LEU A 75 9.56 -4.49 0.33
N ASP A 76 10.35 -5.25 1.09
CA ASP A 76 11.54 -4.79 1.81
C ASP A 76 11.22 -3.58 2.69
N THR A 77 10.20 -3.74 3.55
CA THR A 77 9.67 -2.70 4.43
C THR A 77 9.45 -3.24 5.84
N ASP A 78 9.31 -2.33 6.80
CA ASP A 78 8.95 -2.66 8.18
C ASP A 78 7.63 -1.97 8.57
N PHE A 79 6.56 -2.24 7.82
CA PHE A 79 5.26 -1.69 8.17
C PHE A 79 4.79 -2.23 9.51
N ASP A 80 4.35 -1.33 10.37
CA ASP A 80 3.66 -1.70 11.60
C ASP A 80 2.23 -2.20 11.30
N SER A 81 1.58 -2.73 12.34
CA SER A 81 0.24 -3.29 12.19
C SER A 81 -0.82 -2.25 11.84
N GLN A 82 -0.65 -0.98 12.20
CA GLN A 82 -1.60 0.09 11.87
C GLN A 82 -1.52 0.42 10.37
N ILE A 83 -0.32 0.52 9.82
CA ILE A 83 -0.12 0.76 8.39
C ILE A 83 -0.70 -0.40 7.56
N VAL A 84 -0.45 -1.65 7.97
CA VAL A 84 -1.00 -2.81 7.25
C VAL A 84 -2.53 -2.84 7.34
N LYS A 85 -3.13 -2.49 8.49
CA LYS A 85 -4.59 -2.35 8.61
C LYS A 85 -5.15 -1.24 7.73
N ALA A 86 -4.45 -0.11 7.63
CA ALA A 86 -4.82 0.98 6.71
C ALA A 86 -4.76 0.52 5.24
N MET A 87 -3.75 -0.27 4.87
CA MET A 87 -3.65 -0.88 3.54
C MET A 87 -4.83 -1.80 3.25
N LEU A 88 -5.16 -2.71 4.17
CA LEU A 88 -6.30 -3.62 4.01
C LEU A 88 -7.62 -2.86 3.86
N GLN A 89 -7.80 -1.78 4.61
CA GLN A 89 -8.97 -0.92 4.47
C GLN A 89 -9.00 -0.21 3.11
N ALA A 90 -7.85 0.32 2.66
CA ALA A 90 -7.72 1.01 1.37
C ALA A 90 -7.96 0.10 0.16
N TYR A 91 -7.60 -1.17 0.28
CA TYR A 91 -7.78 -2.17 -0.77
C TYR A 91 -9.12 -2.89 -0.72
N LYS A 92 -9.98 -2.60 0.27
CA LYS A 92 -11.24 -3.32 0.51
C LYS A 92 -12.17 -3.37 -0.70
N ASP A 93 -12.27 -2.26 -1.43
CA ASP A 93 -13.11 -2.17 -2.61
C ASP A 93 -12.40 -2.66 -3.88
N TYR A 94 -11.07 -2.66 -3.88
CA TYR A 94 -10.24 -3.09 -5.01
C TYR A 94 -10.04 -4.61 -5.05
N GLN A 95 -9.84 -5.26 -3.90
CA GLN A 95 -9.58 -6.71 -3.74
C GLN A 95 -10.41 -7.33 -2.60
N PRO A 96 -11.75 -7.20 -2.60
CA PRO A 96 -12.60 -7.60 -1.47
C PRO A 96 -12.47 -9.09 -1.11
N LEU A 97 -12.36 -9.96 -2.12
CA LEU A 97 -12.25 -11.40 -1.93
C LEU A 97 -10.91 -11.80 -1.29
N ALA A 98 -9.81 -11.15 -1.68
CA ALA A 98 -8.50 -11.44 -1.13
C ALA A 98 -8.46 -11.04 0.35
N ILE A 99 -8.99 -9.86 0.66
CA ILE A 99 -9.08 -9.35 2.03
C ILE A 99 -9.96 -10.24 2.91
N SER A 100 -11.06 -10.79 2.39
CA SER A 100 -11.94 -11.69 3.15
C SER A 100 -11.27 -12.99 3.61
N LYS A 101 -10.12 -13.35 3.02
CA LYS A 101 -9.31 -14.51 3.41
C LYS A 101 -8.28 -14.21 4.49
N ILE A 102 -8.08 -12.94 4.83
CA ILE A 102 -7.17 -12.52 5.90
C ILE A 102 -7.99 -12.46 7.21
N ILE A 103 -7.58 -13.25 8.20
CA ILE A 103 -8.24 -13.35 9.51
C ILE A 103 -7.35 -12.79 10.61
N GLU A 104 -7.94 -12.21 11.66
CA GLU A 104 -7.19 -11.81 12.87
C GLU A 104 -6.57 -13.02 13.57
#